data_AF-A0A936DGA2-F1
#
_entry.id   AF-A0A936DGA2-F1
#
_cell.length_a   1.000
_cell.length_b   1.000
_cell.length_c   1.000
_cell.angle_alpha   90.00
_cell.angle_beta   90.00
_cell.angle_gamma   90.00
#
_symmetry.space_group_name_H-M   'P 1'
#
loop_
_entity.id
_entity.type
_entity.pdbx_description
1 polymer ?
#
loop_
_entity_poly.entity_id
_entity_poly.type
_entity_poly.pdbx_seq_one_letter_code
_entity_poly.pdbx_strand_id
1 'polypeptide(L)'
;MAAVLSLDDDALPAALDRLATHAKGGSSRLPVAIAFALAQWSWQVPLVRAHLEDLGFGGAELHAFVLGGIPAWSLPRGCTLEESLLRLQRDDRFTVKDTGGEVIATAIDPARSAYDVLARGDVVVLCPHGKVRTLLAAWRPPAPGGALETAPPVVAVHALAPAPVRVAVRMTALLEPDAPETHAGAVTLRANADAIDERRHDDTTPSATAPTPPSTTP
;
A
#
# COMPACT_ATOMS: atom_id res chain seq x y z
N MET A 1 1.42 2.53 -5.99
CA MET A 1 0.27 2.62 -5.07
C MET A 1 0.80 2.38 -3.66
N ALA A 2 0.28 3.12 -2.69
CA ALA A 2 0.52 2.90 -1.27
C ALA A 2 -0.79 3.03 -0.50
N ALA A 3 -0.96 2.26 0.57
CA ALA A 3 -2.14 2.34 1.41
C ALA A 3 -1.81 2.00 2.86
N VAL A 4 -2.66 2.50 3.75
CA VAL A 4 -2.67 2.19 5.18
C VAL A 4 -4.09 1.75 5.54
N LEU A 5 -4.18 0.61 6.23
CA LEU A 5 -5.42 0.02 6.72
C LEU A 5 -5.35 -0.02 8.25
N SER A 6 -6.36 0.53 8.91
CA SER A 6 -6.47 0.53 10.37
C SER A 6 -7.12 -0.79 10.81
N LEU A 7 -6.32 -1.74 11.29
CA LEU A 7 -6.76 -3.10 11.63
C LEU A 7 -7.68 -3.17 12.86
N ASP A 8 -7.62 -2.16 13.73
CA ASP A 8 -8.45 -2.06 14.94
C ASP A 8 -9.72 -1.23 14.72
N ASP A 9 -9.96 -0.74 13.49
CA ASP A 9 -11.16 0.01 13.16
C ASP A 9 -12.31 -0.96 12.82
N ASP A 10 -13.37 -0.95 13.62
CA ASP A 10 -14.55 -1.80 13.45
C ASP A 10 -15.24 -1.60 12.08
N ALA A 11 -15.05 -0.45 11.42
CA ALA A 11 -15.60 -0.16 10.11
C ALA A 11 -14.74 -0.70 8.94
N LEU A 12 -13.55 -1.26 9.22
CA LEU A 12 -12.64 -1.76 8.19
C LEU A 12 -13.27 -2.81 7.25
N PRO A 13 -13.98 -3.86 7.72
CA PRO A 13 -14.58 -4.85 6.82
C PRO A 13 -15.56 -4.21 5.83
N ALA A 14 -16.44 -3.33 6.32
CA ALA A 14 -17.41 -2.64 5.47
C ALA A 14 -16.72 -1.67 4.48
N ALA A 15 -15.62 -1.03 4.88
CA ALA A 15 -14.83 -0.17 4.02
C ALA A 15 -14.16 -0.95 2.88
N LEU A 16 -13.63 -2.14 3.17
CA LEU A 16 -13.05 -3.03 2.16
C LEU A 16 -14.10 -3.53 1.15
N ASP A 17 -15.30 -3.90 1.61
CA ASP A 17 -16.38 -4.34 0.72
C ASP A 17 -16.87 -3.22 -0.21
N ARG A 18 -17.02 -1.99 0.31
CA ARG A 18 -17.37 -0.82 -0.51
C ARG A 18 -16.27 -0.51 -1.52
N LEU A 19 -15.01 -0.54 -1.09
CA LEU A 19 -13.87 -0.32 -1.97
C LEU A 19 -13.82 -1.36 -3.09
N ALA A 20 -14.05 -2.64 -2.76
CA ALA A 20 -14.08 -3.71 -3.74
C ALA A 20 -15.27 -3.57 -4.72
N THR A 21 -16.45 -3.18 -4.22
CA THR A 21 -17.62 -2.91 -5.06
C THR A 21 -17.36 -1.74 -6.02
N HIS A 22 -16.78 -0.65 -5.52
CA HIS A 22 -16.41 0.50 -6.35
C HIS A 22 -15.36 0.13 -7.40
N ALA A 23 -14.31 -0.60 -7.01
CA ALA A 23 -13.26 -1.02 -7.92
C ALA A 23 -13.75 -1.98 -9.03
N LYS A 24 -14.73 -2.84 -8.71
CA LYS A 24 -15.42 -3.69 -9.70
C LYS A 24 -16.40 -2.90 -10.56
N GLY A 25 -16.91 -1.78 -10.07
CA GLY A 25 -17.81 -0.89 -10.78
C GLY A 25 -17.11 -0.24 -11.97
N GLY A 26 -17.71 -0.33 -13.16
CA GLY A 26 -17.17 0.23 -14.40
C GLY A 26 -17.06 1.76 -14.44
N SER A 27 -17.40 2.45 -13.35
CA SER A 27 -17.29 3.90 -13.20
C SER A 27 -16.00 4.36 -12.52
N SER A 28 -15.19 3.45 -11.96
CA SER A 28 -13.93 3.85 -11.32
C SER A 28 -12.92 4.31 -12.38
N ARG A 29 -12.30 5.48 -12.19
CA ARG A 29 -11.22 5.98 -13.07
C ARG A 29 -9.88 5.30 -12.81
N LEU A 30 -9.90 4.11 -12.21
CA LEU A 30 -8.72 3.40 -11.75
C LEU A 30 -8.13 2.54 -12.88
N PRO A 31 -6.79 2.48 -13.00
CA PRO A 31 -6.15 1.52 -13.87
C PRO A 31 -6.58 0.10 -13.48
N VAL A 32 -6.82 -0.74 -14.49
CA VAL A 32 -7.34 -2.11 -14.32
C VAL A 32 -6.56 -2.90 -13.27
N ALA A 33 -5.23 -2.81 -13.27
CA ALA A 33 -4.38 -3.51 -12.30
C ALA A 33 -4.64 -3.06 -10.85
N ILE A 34 -4.89 -1.76 -10.63
CA ILE A 34 -5.19 -1.20 -9.31
C ILE A 34 -6.61 -1.58 -8.91
N ALA A 35 -7.58 -1.43 -9.81
CA ALA A 35 -8.96 -1.84 -9.55
C ALA A 35 -9.06 -3.33 -9.18
N PHE A 36 -8.36 -4.19 -9.92
CA PHE A 36 -8.30 -5.62 -9.64
C PHE A 36 -7.66 -5.92 -8.28
N ALA A 37 -6.55 -5.25 -7.93
CA ALA A 37 -5.92 -5.42 -6.61
C ALA A 37 -6.86 -4.99 -5.47
N LEU A 38 -7.48 -3.81 -5.56
CA LEU A 38 -8.40 -3.31 -4.54
C LEU A 38 -9.65 -4.19 -4.40
N ALA A 39 -10.13 -4.76 -5.50
CA ALA A 39 -11.24 -5.71 -5.52
C ALA A 39 -10.96 -7.01 -4.76
N GLN A 40 -9.69 -7.33 -4.51
CA GLN A 40 -9.27 -8.52 -3.77
C GLN A 40 -9.07 -8.26 -2.27
N TRP A 41 -8.95 -7.00 -1.84
CA TRP A 41 -8.57 -6.69 -0.46
C TRP A 41 -9.59 -7.12 0.58
N SER A 42 -10.87 -7.22 0.23
CA SER A 42 -11.91 -7.71 1.16
C SER A 42 -11.65 -9.13 1.66
N TRP A 43 -10.99 -9.98 0.86
CA TRP A 43 -10.56 -11.31 1.29
C TRP A 43 -9.05 -11.39 1.60
N GLN A 44 -8.22 -10.59 0.93
CA GLN A 44 -6.77 -10.66 1.09
C GLN A 44 -6.30 -10.09 2.42
N VAL A 45 -6.89 -8.97 2.89
CA VAL A 45 -6.47 -8.31 4.14
C VAL A 45 -6.68 -9.21 5.36
N PRO A 46 -7.84 -9.86 5.55
CA PRO A 46 -8.01 -10.83 6.64
C PRO A 46 -7.00 -11.99 6.59
N LEU A 47 -6.68 -12.52 5.40
CA LEU A 47 -5.70 -13.60 5.27
C LEU A 47 -4.28 -13.15 5.61
N VAL A 48 -3.89 -11.96 5.15
CA VAL A 48 -2.59 -11.35 5.45
C VAL A 48 -2.46 -11.11 6.96
N ARG A 49 -3.50 -10.56 7.59
CA ARG A 49 -3.55 -10.35 9.04
C ARG A 49 -3.40 -11.67 9.80
N ALA A 50 -4.22 -12.67 9.47
CA ALA A 50 -4.17 -13.99 10.12
C ALA A 50 -2.79 -14.65 9.96
N HIS A 51 -2.15 -14.52 8.79
CA HIS A 51 -0.81 -15.04 8.57
C HIS A 51 0.25 -14.34 9.44
N LEU A 52 0.17 -13.01 9.60
CA LEU A 52 1.09 -12.28 10.47
C LEU A 52 0.88 -12.64 11.95
N GLU A 53 -0.37 -12.73 12.39
CA GLU A 53 -0.74 -13.13 13.76
C GLU A 53 -0.25 -14.55 14.08
N ASP A 54 -0.39 -15.49 13.14
CA ASP A 54 0.13 -16.86 13.26
C ASP A 54 1.66 -16.91 13.39
N LEU A 55 2.36 -15.97 12.76
CA LEU A 55 3.81 -15.76 12.94
C LEU A 55 4.15 -14.99 14.24
N GLY A 56 3.15 -14.60 15.03
CA GLY A 56 3.29 -13.84 16.26
C GLY A 56 3.50 -12.34 16.06
N PHE A 57 3.31 -11.82 14.85
CA PHE A 57 3.39 -10.39 14.55
C PHE A 57 2.01 -9.76 14.57
N GLY A 58 1.85 -8.66 15.31
CA GLY A 58 0.60 -7.92 15.40
C GLY A 58 0.85 -6.42 15.33
N GLY A 59 -0.18 -5.66 14.96
CA GLY A 59 -0.12 -4.21 14.88
C GLY A 59 -1.47 -3.60 14.56
N ALA A 60 -1.63 -2.33 14.91
CA ALA A 60 -2.86 -1.57 14.66
C ALA A 60 -3.03 -1.14 13.20
N GLU A 61 -1.94 -1.11 12.44
CA GLU A 61 -1.94 -0.70 11.04
C GLU A 61 -1.26 -1.72 10.14
N LEU A 62 -1.86 -1.97 8.99
CA LEU A 62 -1.30 -2.74 7.89
C LEU A 62 -1.07 -1.82 6.71
N HIS A 63 0.13 -1.86 6.14
CA HIS A 63 0.52 -1.01 5.02
C HIS A 63 0.62 -1.86 3.77
N ALA A 64 0.01 -1.41 2.68
CA ALA A 64 0.10 -2.07 1.37
C ALA A 64 0.91 -1.18 0.43
N PHE A 65 1.90 -1.73 -0.27
CA PHE A 65 2.71 -0.93 -1.19
C PHE A 65 3.27 -1.77 -2.33
N VAL A 66 3.83 -1.09 -3.33
CA VAL A 66 4.56 -1.72 -4.43
C VAL A 66 5.96 -1.13 -4.47
N LEU A 67 6.99 -1.98 -4.37
CA LEU A 67 8.39 -1.59 -4.42
C LEU A 67 9.14 -2.47 -5.43
N GLY A 68 9.85 -1.86 -6.38
CA GLY A 68 10.52 -2.61 -7.45
C GLY A 68 9.56 -3.46 -8.31
N GLY A 69 8.29 -3.07 -8.41
CA GLY A 69 7.24 -3.84 -9.08
C GLY A 69 6.67 -5.00 -8.26
N ILE A 70 7.07 -5.17 -7.01
CA ILE A 70 6.63 -6.25 -6.13
C ILE A 70 5.58 -5.71 -5.15
N PRO A 71 4.36 -6.25 -5.14
CA PRO A 71 3.38 -5.93 -4.12
C PRO A 71 3.83 -6.51 -2.79
N ALA A 72 3.71 -5.73 -1.72
CA ALA A 72 4.11 -6.13 -0.39
C ALA A 72 3.17 -5.54 0.66
N TRP A 73 3.17 -6.21 1.82
CA TRP A 73 2.45 -5.79 3.01
C TRP A 73 3.45 -5.55 4.13
N SER A 74 3.31 -4.50 4.92
CA SER A 74 4.14 -4.32 6.11
C SER A 74 3.34 -3.90 7.33
N LEU A 75 3.86 -4.22 8.50
CA LEU A 75 3.38 -3.68 9.77
C LEU A 75 4.54 -3.41 10.73
N PRO A 76 4.34 -2.57 11.76
CA PRO A 76 5.32 -2.38 12.82
C PRO A 76 5.61 -3.70 13.53
N ARG A 77 6.88 -4.09 13.61
CA ARG A 77 7.31 -5.41 14.07
C ARG A 77 6.91 -5.71 15.52
N GLY A 78 6.85 -4.67 16.36
CA GLY A 78 6.42 -4.75 17.76
C GLY A 78 7.36 -5.54 18.70
N CYS A 79 8.50 -5.98 18.21
CA CYS A 79 9.51 -6.73 18.95
C CYS A 79 10.90 -6.40 18.42
N THR A 80 11.96 -6.98 19.00
CA THR A 80 13.35 -6.83 18.53
C THR A 80 13.63 -7.69 17.28
N LEU A 81 14.75 -7.40 16.59
CA LEU A 81 15.16 -8.17 15.42
C LEU A 81 15.52 -9.61 15.81
N GLU A 82 16.18 -9.77 16.96
CA GLU A 82 16.54 -11.07 17.53
C GLU A 82 15.29 -11.91 17.85
N GLU A 83 14.27 -11.31 18.47
CA GLU A 83 13.00 -12.01 18.72
C GLU A 83 12.31 -12.42 17.41
N SER A 84 12.40 -11.58 16.37
CA SER A 84 11.85 -11.90 15.05
C SER A 84 12.59 -13.06 14.40
N LEU A 85 13.93 -13.08 14.51
CA LEU A 85 14.76 -14.20 14.08
C LEU A 85 14.34 -15.50 14.77
N LEU A 86 14.22 -15.47 16.10
CA LEU A 86 13.84 -16.63 16.90
C LEU A 86 12.43 -17.15 16.55
N ARG A 87 11.47 -16.26 16.33
CA ARG A 87 10.10 -16.65 15.90
C ARG A 87 10.14 -17.33 14.55
N LEU A 88 10.78 -16.71 13.57
CA LEU A 88 10.84 -17.24 12.20
C LEU A 88 11.64 -18.55 12.13
N GLN A 89 12.70 -18.71 12.93
CA GLN A 89 13.49 -19.95 12.97
C GLN A 89 12.75 -21.14 13.59
N ARG A 90 11.78 -20.89 14.47
CA ARG A 90 10.94 -21.94 15.07
C ARG A 90 9.85 -22.41 14.12
N ASP A 91 9.53 -21.63 13.11
CA ASP A 91 8.51 -21.94 12.14
C ASP A 91 9.08 -22.81 11.01
N ASP A 92 8.51 -24.01 10.88
CA ASP A 92 8.99 -25.03 9.93
C ASP A 92 8.59 -24.73 8.47
N ARG A 93 7.87 -23.63 8.21
CA ARG A 93 7.51 -23.19 6.86
C ARG A 93 8.63 -22.44 6.17
N PHE A 94 9.66 -21.99 6.89
CA PHE A 94 10.67 -21.06 6.35
C PHE A 94 12.10 -21.57 6.44
N THR A 95 12.89 -21.22 5.42
CA THR A 95 14.34 -21.15 5.52
C THR A 95 14.74 -19.73 5.92
N VAL A 96 15.39 -19.59 7.07
CA VAL A 96 15.72 -18.30 7.65
C VAL A 96 17.20 -17.96 7.49
N LYS A 97 17.50 -16.73 7.07
CA LYS A 97 18.84 -16.18 6.95
C LYS A 97 18.92 -14.84 7.65
N ASP A 98 19.86 -14.73 8.59
CA ASP A 98 20.29 -13.46 9.18
C ASP A 98 21.37 -12.81 8.29
N THR A 99 21.25 -11.51 8.03
CA THR A 99 22.21 -10.71 7.27
C THR A 99 23.01 -9.72 8.13
N GLY A 100 22.84 -9.73 9.45
CA GLY A 100 23.50 -8.81 10.38
C GLY A 100 22.79 -7.46 10.54
N GLY A 101 21.54 -7.38 10.13
CA GLY A 101 20.71 -6.17 10.17
C GLY A 101 19.29 -6.38 9.63
N GLU A 102 19.09 -7.48 8.89
CA GLU A 102 17.79 -7.96 8.47
C GLU A 102 17.67 -9.46 8.70
N VAL A 103 16.43 -9.94 8.81
CA VAL A 103 16.11 -11.37 8.80
C VAL A 103 15.26 -11.65 7.57
N ILE A 104 15.72 -12.58 6.75
CA ILE A 104 15.01 -13.06 5.57
C ILE A 104 14.51 -14.46 5.85
N ALA A 105 13.19 -14.66 5.84
CA ALA A 105 12.56 -15.97 5.90
C ALA A 105 11.88 -16.26 4.57
N THR A 106 12.47 -17.19 3.80
CA THR A 106 11.93 -17.62 2.50
C THR A 106 11.04 -18.83 2.74
N ALA A 107 9.81 -18.82 2.23
CA ALA A 107 8.93 -19.97 2.36
C ALA A 107 9.57 -21.21 1.68
N ILE A 108 9.54 -22.35 2.35
CA ILE A 108 10.07 -23.61 1.83
C ILE A 108 9.13 -24.17 0.75
N ASP A 109 7.82 -24.08 1.01
CA ASP A 109 6.76 -24.55 0.13
C ASP A 109 5.68 -23.47 -0.01
N PRO A 110 5.44 -22.95 -1.24
CA PRO A 110 4.40 -21.94 -1.48
C PRO A 110 2.97 -22.42 -1.16
N ALA A 111 2.74 -23.74 -1.08
CA ALA A 111 1.46 -24.30 -0.64
C ALA A 111 1.26 -24.15 0.88
N ARG A 112 2.35 -24.07 1.67
CA ARG A 112 2.32 -23.86 3.13
C ARG A 112 2.38 -22.39 3.50
N SER A 113 3.05 -21.56 2.69
CA SER A 113 3.05 -20.11 2.84
C SER A 113 3.21 -19.43 1.48
N ALA A 114 2.21 -18.62 1.09
CA ALA A 114 2.27 -17.84 -0.14
C ALA A 114 3.28 -16.67 -0.09
N TYR A 115 3.82 -16.39 1.11
CA TYR A 115 4.64 -15.22 1.38
C TYR A 115 6.04 -15.61 1.86
N ASP A 116 7.03 -14.85 1.41
CA ASP A 116 8.29 -14.69 2.12
C ASP A 116 8.15 -13.54 3.14
N VAL A 117 8.95 -13.59 4.19
CA VAL A 117 8.98 -12.59 5.26
C VAL A 117 10.35 -11.90 5.31
N LEU A 118 10.34 -10.57 5.42
CA LEU A 118 11.51 -9.74 5.70
C LEU A 118 11.27 -8.97 6.99
N ALA A 119 12.13 -9.15 7.99
CA ALA A 119 12.19 -8.26 9.15
C ALA A 119 13.39 -7.32 8.99
N ARG A 120 13.15 -6.01 8.99
CA ARG A 120 14.17 -4.98 8.80
C ARG A 120 13.82 -3.75 9.63
N GLY A 121 14.78 -3.22 10.40
CA GLY A 121 14.52 -2.10 11.30
C GLY A 121 13.37 -2.43 12.25
N ASP A 122 12.32 -1.60 12.23
CA ASP A 122 11.12 -1.75 13.08
C ASP A 122 9.90 -2.28 12.33
N VAL A 123 10.08 -2.83 11.12
CA VAL A 123 8.98 -3.38 10.33
C VAL A 123 9.19 -4.86 10.00
N VAL A 124 8.07 -5.57 9.87
CA VAL A 124 8.02 -6.87 9.20
C VAL A 124 7.23 -6.71 7.92
N VAL A 125 7.69 -7.38 6.86
CA VAL A 125 7.18 -7.23 5.51
C VAL A 125 6.88 -8.61 4.94
N LEU A 126 5.70 -8.77 4.38
CA LEU A 126 5.33 -9.92 3.55
C LEU A 126 5.43 -9.54 2.08
N CYS A 127 6.02 -10.40 1.28
CA CYS A 127 6.00 -10.31 -0.17
C CYS A 127 5.75 -11.69 -0.79
N PRO A 128 5.33 -11.77 -2.05
CA PRO A 128 5.15 -13.06 -2.72
C PRO A 128 6.38 -13.94 -2.62
N HIS A 129 6.16 -15.25 -2.51
CA HIS A 129 7.23 -16.24 -2.46
C HIS A 129 8.28 -16.05 -3.57
N GLY A 130 9.56 -16.15 -3.20
CA GLY A 130 10.71 -15.99 -4.07
C GLY A 130 11.06 -14.54 -4.41
N LYS A 131 10.39 -13.55 -3.83
CA LYS A 131 10.59 -12.12 -4.16
C LYS A 131 11.34 -11.34 -3.09
N VAL A 132 11.58 -11.91 -1.90
CA VAL A 132 12.16 -11.16 -0.78
C VAL A 132 13.52 -10.53 -1.08
N ARG A 133 14.39 -11.23 -1.83
CA ARG A 133 15.70 -10.68 -2.23
C ARG A 133 15.58 -9.52 -3.21
N THR A 134 14.67 -9.63 -4.18
CA THR A 134 14.40 -8.56 -5.14
C THR A 134 13.78 -7.35 -4.46
N LEU A 135 12.86 -7.58 -3.52
CA LEU A 135 12.27 -6.52 -2.69
C LEU A 135 13.35 -5.82 -1.87
N LEU A 136 14.20 -6.57 -1.19
CA LEU A 136 15.30 -6.03 -0.40
C LEU A 136 16.29 -5.20 -1.25
N ALA A 137 16.64 -5.69 -2.45
CA ALA A 137 17.50 -4.95 -3.38
C ALA A 137 16.87 -3.63 -3.86
N ALA A 138 15.55 -3.59 -4.01
CA ALA A 138 14.82 -2.36 -4.34
C ALA A 138 14.66 -1.41 -3.14
N TRP A 139 14.85 -1.91 -1.92
CA TRP A 139 14.71 -1.14 -0.68
C TRP A 139 16.02 -0.43 -0.35
N ARG A 140 16.15 0.80 -0.86
CA ARG A 140 17.29 1.68 -0.59
C ARG A 140 17.44 1.96 0.91
N PRO A 141 18.65 1.98 1.47
CA PRO A 141 18.87 2.46 2.83
C PRO A 141 18.58 3.97 2.90
N PRO A 142 18.11 4.49 4.05
CA PRO A 142 17.93 5.92 4.23
C PRO A 142 19.29 6.64 4.17
N ALA A 143 19.27 7.89 3.70
CA ALA A 143 20.42 8.77 3.83
C ALA A 143 20.74 9.00 5.33
N PRO A 144 22.02 9.10 5.72
CA PRO A 144 22.39 9.31 7.11
C PRO A 144 21.78 10.61 7.65
N GLY A 145 20.93 10.50 8.69
CA GLY A 145 20.26 11.63 9.36
C GLY A 145 18.73 11.62 9.30
N GLY A 146 18.10 10.68 8.59
CA GLY A 146 16.64 10.54 8.54
C GLY A 146 16.07 9.64 9.64
N ALA A 147 14.93 10.04 10.24
CA ALA A 147 14.19 9.24 11.20
C ALA A 147 13.54 8.00 10.56
N LEU A 148 13.50 6.91 11.33
CA LEU A 148 12.84 5.60 11.13
C LEU A 148 11.87 5.51 9.92
N GLU A 149 12.31 4.85 8.84
CA GLU A 149 11.51 4.64 7.64
C GLU A 149 10.40 3.59 7.86
N THR A 150 9.15 4.08 7.88
CA THR A 150 8.03 3.37 7.23
C THR A 150 8.42 3.16 5.76
N ALA A 151 8.01 2.04 5.14
CA ALA A 151 8.35 1.77 3.73
C ALA A 151 8.09 3.03 2.87
N PRO A 152 9.03 3.47 2.00
CA PRO A 152 9.04 4.80 1.37
C PRO A 152 7.73 5.27 0.70
N PRO A 153 6.84 4.40 0.18
CA PRO A 153 5.55 4.83 -0.37
C PRO A 153 4.51 5.25 0.69
N VAL A 154 4.65 4.81 1.94
CA VAL A 154 3.60 4.90 2.98
C VAL A 154 3.54 6.27 3.63
N VAL A 155 4.65 7.01 3.70
CA VAL A 155 4.74 8.33 4.34
C VAL A 155 3.69 9.31 3.76
N ALA A 156 3.50 9.30 2.45
CA ALA A 156 2.49 10.14 1.79
C ALA A 156 1.04 9.77 2.15
N VAL A 157 0.78 8.53 2.57
CA VAL A 157 -0.55 8.06 2.97
C VAL A 157 -0.92 8.57 4.37
N HIS A 158 0.05 8.75 5.26
CA HIS A 158 -0.18 9.29 6.60
C HIS A 158 -0.62 10.77 6.59
N ALA A 159 -0.31 11.52 5.53
CA ALA A 159 -0.82 12.87 5.34
C ALA A 159 -2.32 12.93 4.97
N LEU A 160 -2.92 11.80 4.60
CA LEU A 160 -4.36 11.73 4.32
C LEU A 160 -5.17 11.77 5.62
N ALA A 161 -6.38 12.33 5.56
CA ALA A 161 -7.28 12.36 6.71
C ALA A 161 -7.53 10.93 7.24
N PRO A 162 -7.69 10.74 8.56
CA PRO A 162 -7.98 9.44 9.15
C PRO A 162 -9.21 8.78 8.54
N ALA A 163 -9.07 7.50 8.20
CA ALA A 163 -10.09 6.64 7.63
C ALA A 163 -9.69 5.17 7.85
N PRO A 164 -10.63 4.20 7.87
CA PRO A 164 -10.32 2.78 8.00
C PRO A 164 -9.38 2.29 6.88
N VAL A 165 -9.55 2.81 5.67
CA VAL A 165 -8.67 2.55 4.51
C VAL A 165 -8.26 3.87 3.87
N ARG A 166 -6.95 4.13 3.83
CA ARG A 166 -6.34 5.29 3.19
C ARG A 166 -5.48 4.80 2.01
N VAL A 167 -5.77 5.24 0.79
CA VAL A 167 -5.01 4.82 -0.41
C VAL A 167 -4.54 6.04 -1.20
N ALA A 168 -3.24 6.05 -1.52
CA ALA A 168 -2.64 6.96 -2.48
C ALA A 168 -2.29 6.20 -3.78
N VAL A 169 -2.93 6.59 -4.87
CA VAL A 169 -2.68 6.05 -6.21
C VAL A 169 -2.02 7.12 -7.08
N ARG A 170 -0.85 6.83 -7.65
CA ARG A 170 -0.23 7.69 -8.66
C ARG A 170 -0.54 7.14 -10.05
N MET A 171 -1.11 7.97 -10.92
CA MET A 171 -1.59 7.57 -12.25
C MET A 171 -0.57 7.74 -13.39
N THR A 172 0.53 8.47 -13.16
CA THR A 172 1.60 8.70 -14.14
C THR A 172 2.95 8.18 -13.63
N ALA A 173 3.81 7.76 -14.57
CA ALA A 173 5.00 6.93 -14.38
C ALA A 173 5.98 7.40 -13.27
N LEU A 174 6.66 6.42 -12.67
CA LEU A 174 7.84 6.44 -11.79
C LEU A 174 7.98 7.66 -10.85
N LEU A 175 7.87 7.39 -9.55
CA LEU A 175 8.45 8.23 -8.49
C LEU A 175 9.97 8.33 -8.74
N GLU A 176 10.42 9.40 -9.39
CA GLU A 176 11.78 9.89 -9.14
C GLU A 176 11.78 10.65 -7.81
N PRO A 177 12.79 10.42 -6.96
CA PRO A 177 12.81 10.88 -5.57
C PRO A 177 12.82 12.40 -5.37
N ASP A 178 13.03 13.19 -6.43
CA ASP A 178 13.17 14.66 -6.36
C ASP A 178 12.19 15.44 -7.25
N ALA A 179 11.11 14.81 -7.74
CA ALA A 179 10.13 15.54 -8.55
C ALA A 179 9.33 16.53 -7.65
N PRO A 180 9.30 17.84 -7.98
CA PRO A 180 8.51 18.81 -7.22
C PRO A 180 7.04 18.39 -7.21
N GLU A 181 6.37 18.56 -6.06
CA GLU A 181 5.03 18.04 -5.73
C GLU A 181 3.90 18.44 -6.69
N THR A 182 4.16 19.23 -7.72
CA THR A 182 3.13 19.99 -8.41
C THR A 182 2.41 19.26 -9.53
N HIS A 183 2.89 18.15 -10.13
CA HIS A 183 2.27 17.61 -11.37
C HIS A 183 2.00 16.09 -11.38
N ALA A 184 2.00 15.41 -10.24
CA ALA A 184 1.58 14.00 -10.20
C ALA A 184 0.05 13.92 -10.02
N GLY A 185 -0.66 13.39 -11.02
CA GLY A 185 -2.07 13.02 -10.93
C GLY A 185 -2.27 11.93 -9.88
N ALA A 186 -2.36 12.34 -8.61
CA ALA A 186 -2.57 11.48 -7.47
C ALA A 186 -4.08 11.37 -7.21
N VAL A 187 -4.64 10.19 -7.42
CA VAL A 187 -6.01 9.90 -6.99
C VAL A 187 -5.91 9.43 -5.55
N THR A 188 -6.50 10.21 -4.66
CA THR A 188 -6.72 9.80 -3.27
C THR A 188 -8.03 9.04 -3.23
N LEU A 189 -7.99 7.78 -2.85
CA LEU A 189 -9.21 7.03 -2.54
C LEU A 189 -9.33 6.94 -1.01
N ARG A 190 -10.46 7.40 -0.50
CA ARG A 190 -10.85 7.23 0.89
C ARG A 190 -12.07 6.33 0.89
N ALA A 191 -12.02 5.21 1.59
CA ALA A 191 -13.22 4.41 1.84
C ALA A 191 -13.61 4.59 3.30
N ASN A 192 -14.51 5.53 3.57
CA ASN A 192 -15.15 5.64 4.88
C ASN A 192 -16.34 4.70 4.97
N ALA A 193 -16.88 4.52 6.19
CA ALA A 193 -18.22 3.98 6.44
C ALA A 193 -19.27 4.54 5.46
N ASP A 194 -19.15 5.84 5.13
CA ASP A 194 -20.24 6.58 4.51
C ASP A 194 -19.95 7.19 3.12
N ALA A 195 -18.70 7.20 2.62
CA ALA A 195 -18.40 7.75 1.29
C ALA A 195 -17.04 7.34 0.69
N ILE A 196 -16.97 7.31 -0.65
CA ILE A 196 -15.74 7.33 -1.44
C ILE A 196 -15.63 8.70 -2.13
N ASP A 197 -14.62 9.50 -1.77
CA ASP A 197 -14.38 10.83 -2.36
C ASP A 197 -13.26 10.73 -3.42
N GLU A 198 -13.60 11.00 -4.69
CA GLU A 198 -12.64 11.18 -5.78
C GLU A 198 -12.42 12.69 -6.00
N ARG A 199 -11.45 13.30 -5.32
CA ARG A 199 -11.15 14.71 -5.57
C ARG A 199 -10.52 14.91 -6.95
N ARG A 200 -11.28 15.59 -7.83
CA ARG A 200 -10.86 16.09 -9.13
C ARG A 200 -9.99 17.35 -8.95
N HIS A 201 -8.81 17.38 -9.56
CA HIS A 201 -8.14 18.65 -9.84
C HIS A 201 -8.85 19.21 -11.08
N ASP A 202 -9.77 20.14 -10.88
CA ASP A 202 -10.39 20.87 -11.99
C ASP A 202 -9.33 21.79 -12.59
N ASP A 203 -8.84 21.38 -13.75
CA ASP A 203 -8.10 22.24 -14.65
C ASP A 203 -9.04 23.37 -15.08
N THR A 204 -8.83 24.54 -14.50
CA THR A 204 -9.56 25.75 -14.86
C THR A 204 -8.96 26.26 -16.18
N THR A 205 -9.42 25.72 -17.30
CA THR A 205 -9.12 26.31 -18.61
C THR A 205 -10.00 27.56 -18.78
N PRO A 206 -9.43 28.72 -19.14
CA PRO A 206 -10.17 29.97 -19.19
C PRO A 206 -11.21 30.00 -20.32
N SER A 207 -12.29 30.72 -20.04
CA SER A 207 -13.42 31.05 -20.93
C SER A 207 -13.02 31.16 -22.41
N ALA A 208 -13.61 30.30 -23.24
CA ALA A 208 -13.73 30.57 -24.67
C ALA A 208 -14.98 31.44 -24.89
N THR A 209 -14.71 32.65 -25.38
CA THR A 209 -15.65 33.69 -25.83
C THR A 209 -16.74 33.12 -26.75
N ALA A 210 -18.00 33.41 -26.43
CA ALA A 210 -19.15 33.10 -27.28
C ALA A 210 -19.14 33.97 -28.57
N PRO A 211 -19.47 33.41 -29.75
CA PRO A 211 -19.68 34.23 -30.95
C PRO A 211 -21.05 34.93 -30.89
N THR A 212 -21.04 36.25 -31.10
CA THR A 212 -22.21 37.11 -31.24
C THR A 212 -23.03 36.73 -32.48
N PRO A 213 -24.36 36.55 -32.41
CA PRO A 213 -25.19 36.39 -33.60
C PRO A 213 -25.42 37.75 -34.30
N PRO A 214 -25.50 37.79 -35.65
CA PRO A 214 -25.78 39.02 -36.36
C PRO A 214 -27.22 39.49 -36.09
N SER A 215 -27.35 40.77 -35.74
CA SER A 215 -28.62 41.47 -35.66
C SER A 215 -29.20 41.66 -37.06
N THR A 216 -30.40 41.13 -37.28
CA THR A 216 -31.24 41.53 -38.41
C THR A 216 -32.54 42.08 -37.84
N THR A 217 -32.85 43.32 -38.14
CA THR A 217 -34.13 43.99 -37.86
C THR A 217 -34.29 45.11 -38.89
N PRO A 218 -35.52 45.51 -39.19
CA PRO A 218 -36.58 44.78 -39.90
C PRO A 218 -36.57 45.03 -41.42
#